data_AF-A0AAV4MR26-F1
#
_entry.id   AF-A0AAV4MR26-F1
#
_cell.length_a   1.000
_cell.length_b   1.000
_cell.length_c   1.000
_cell.angle_alpha   90.00
_cell.angle_beta   90.00
_cell.angle_gamma   90.00
#
_symmetry.space_group_name_H-M   'P 1'
#
loop_
_entity.id
_entity.type
_entity.pdbx_description
1 polymer ?
#
loop_
_entity_poly.entity_id
_entity_poly.type
_entity_poly.pdbx_seq_one_letter_code
_entity_poly.pdbx_strand_id
1 'polypeptide(L)'
;RKGIIIQSVLPGFVATNMSKMRPSFNTCTPDAFVKWALKTVGVENQTYGYPVHKLQGYFQELLATYVPESFNLSFNHKMMGDIRRRYYRKYRIVDDEINSSKNK
;
A
#
# COMPACT_ATOMS: atom_id res chain seq x y z
N ARG A 1 13.13 14.77 28.91
CA ARG A 1 12.61 14.03 27.73
C ARG A 1 11.15 13.69 28.04
N LYS A 2 10.17 14.07 27.21
CA LYS A 2 8.77 13.60 27.40
C LYS A 2 8.77 12.12 27.06
N GLY A 3 8.47 11.23 28.02
CA GLY A 3 8.57 9.77 27.88
C GLY A 3 7.54 9.13 26.94
N ILE A 4 7.14 9.83 25.88
CA ILE A 4 6.12 9.41 24.92
C ILE A 4 6.80 9.24 23.57
N ILE A 5 6.63 8.06 22.98
CA ILE A 5 7.11 7.74 21.63
C ILE A 5 5.92 7.84 20.69
N ILE A 6 6.07 8.59 19.60
CA ILE A 6 5.07 8.71 18.54
C ILE A 6 5.70 8.08 17.30
N GLN A 7 5.05 7.05 16.76
CA GLN A 7 5.49 6.35 15.54
C GLN A 7 4.35 6.33 14.52
N SER A 8 4.67 6.64 13.26
CA SER A 8 3.76 6.45 12.13
C SER A 8 4.03 5.12 11.44
N VAL A 9 2.97 4.42 11.06
CA VAL A 9 3.05 3.16 10.31
C VAL A 9 2.48 3.39 8.91
N LEU A 10 3.26 3.08 7.88
CA LEU A 10 2.90 3.20 6.47
C LEU A 10 2.81 1.79 5.86
N PRO A 11 1.78 1.00 6.22
CA PRO A 11 1.68 -0.35 5.73
C PRO A 11 1.35 -0.37 4.23
N GLY A 12 1.96 -1.31 3.51
CA GLY A 12 1.43 -1.75 2.22
C GLY A 12 0.17 -2.60 2.39
N PHE A 13 -0.23 -3.30 1.33
CA PHE A 13 -1.38 -4.21 1.42
C PHE A 13 -1.09 -5.40 2.36
N VAL A 14 -2.03 -5.68 3.25
CA VAL A 14 -2.02 -6.83 4.17
C VAL A 14 -3.26 -7.67 3.90
N ALA A 15 -3.15 -9.00 4.00
CA ALA A 15 -4.25 -9.94 3.76
C ALA A 15 -5.21 -9.99 4.97
N THR A 16 -6.01 -8.94 5.12
CA THR A 16 -7.02 -8.79 6.18
C THR A 16 -8.44 -8.99 5.64
N ASN A 17 -9.42 -9.09 6.54
CA ASN A 17 -10.85 -9.11 6.18
C ASN A 17 -11.28 -7.83 5.44
N MET A 18 -10.62 -6.69 5.69
CA MET A 18 -10.88 -5.43 5.01
C MET A 18 -10.37 -5.44 3.56
N SER A 19 -9.14 -5.91 3.34
CA SER A 19 -8.55 -5.90 1.99
C SER A 19 -9.10 -7.00 1.09
N LYS A 20 -9.55 -8.12 1.67
CA LYS A 20 -10.04 -9.32 0.95
C LYS A 20 -9.04 -9.85 -0.09
N MET A 21 -7.75 -9.58 0.14
CA MET A 21 -6.63 -10.04 -0.69
C MET A 21 -6.12 -11.39 -0.18
N ARG A 22 -5.56 -12.18 -1.10
CA ARG A 22 -4.92 -13.45 -0.74
C ARG A 22 -3.49 -13.17 -0.22
N PRO A 23 -3.04 -13.89 0.82
CA PRO A 23 -1.66 -13.80 1.26
C PRO A 23 -0.68 -14.08 0.11
N SER A 24 0.32 -13.24 -0.02
CA SER A 24 1.40 -13.36 -1.00
C SER A 24 2.67 -12.70 -0.46
N PHE A 25 3.77 -12.78 -1.21
CA PHE A 25 5.03 -12.16 -0.80
C PHE A 25 4.90 -10.65 -0.53
N ASN A 26 4.15 -9.93 -1.38
CA ASN A 26 3.89 -8.49 -1.25
C ASN A 26 2.70 -8.17 -0.34
N THR A 27 1.89 -9.17 -0.01
CA THR A 27 0.67 -9.03 0.78
C THR A 27 0.73 -10.02 1.95
N CYS A 28 1.46 -9.64 2.99
CA CYS A 28 1.69 -10.50 4.14
C CYS A 28 0.40 -10.79 4.93
N THR A 29 0.43 -11.84 5.75
CA THR A 29 -0.64 -12.09 6.72
C THR A 29 -0.61 -11.05 7.85
N PRO A 30 -1.74 -10.80 8.53
CA PRO A 30 -1.79 -9.83 9.63
C PRO A 30 -0.82 -10.19 10.76
N ASP A 31 -0.73 -11.46 11.13
CA ASP A 31 0.18 -11.93 12.20
C ASP A 31 1.65 -11.70 11.83
N ALA A 32 2.01 -11.96 10.57
CA ALA A 32 3.36 -11.69 10.08
C ALA A 32 3.65 -10.18 10.09
N PHE A 33 2.69 -9.36 9.65
CA PHE A 33 2.81 -7.90 9.69
C PHE A 33 3.07 -7.40 11.12
N VAL A 34 2.23 -7.80 12.09
CA VAL A 34 2.38 -7.38 13.50
C VAL A 34 3.71 -7.85 14.09
N LYS A 35 4.12 -9.11 13.82
CA LYS A 35 5.41 -9.65 14.30
C LYS A 35 6.61 -8.83 13.82
N TRP A 36 6.57 -8.29 12.60
CA TRP A 36 7.62 -7.44 12.07
C TRP A 36 7.48 -5.98 12.52
N ALA A 37 6.27 -5.44 12.57
CA ALA A 37 6.01 -4.07 12.99
C ALA A 37 6.41 -3.83 14.45
N LEU A 38 6.15 -4.77 15.36
CA LEU A 38 6.56 -4.63 16.76
C LEU A 38 8.08 -4.55 16.94
N LYS A 39 8.88 -5.08 16.00
CA LYS A 39 10.34 -4.97 16.04
C LYS A 39 10.85 -3.57 15.70
N THR A 40 10.02 -2.71 15.10
CA THR A 40 10.42 -1.36 14.70
C THR A 40 10.03 -0.30 15.73
N VAL A 41 9.19 -0.65 16.71
CA VAL A 41 8.79 0.24 17.81
C VAL A 41 10.03 0.71 18.59
N GLY A 42 10.19 2.02 18.72
CA GLY A 42 11.36 2.62 19.40
C GLY A 42 12.65 2.63 18.57
N VAL A 43 12.63 2.06 17.36
CA VAL A 43 13.76 2.08 16.42
C VAL A 43 13.54 3.13 15.33
N GLU A 44 12.34 3.16 14.75
CA GLU A 44 11.99 4.05 13.64
C GLU A 44 10.81 4.95 14.00
N ASN A 45 10.88 6.25 13.66
CA ASN A 45 9.73 7.17 13.82
C ASN A 45 8.65 6.95 12.75
N GLN A 46 9.05 6.44 11.58
CA GLN A 46 8.17 6.08 10.47
C GLN A 46 8.58 4.70 9.97
N THR A 47 7.63 3.77 9.87
CA THR A 47 7.93 2.39 9.52
C THR A 47 6.92 1.80 8.56
N TYR A 48 7.37 0.97 7.65
CA TYR A 48 6.47 0.20 6.75
C TYR A 48 5.96 -1.09 7.41
N GLY A 49 6.45 -1.44 8.61
CA GLY A 49 5.97 -2.58 9.42
C GLY A 49 6.31 -3.97 8.89
N TYR A 50 6.68 -4.12 7.62
CA TYR A 50 7.07 -5.39 7.01
C TYR A 50 8.24 -5.20 6.03
N PRO A 51 9.26 -6.09 6.00
CA PRO A 51 10.47 -5.87 5.18
C PRO A 51 10.19 -5.65 3.69
N VAL A 52 9.24 -6.39 3.11
CA VAL A 52 8.90 -6.24 1.68
C VAL A 52 8.21 -4.90 1.42
N HIS A 53 7.36 -4.43 2.34
CA HIS A 53 6.73 -3.10 2.24
C HIS A 53 7.78 -1.99 2.36
N LYS A 54 8.79 -2.16 3.21
CA LYS A 54 9.92 -1.23 3.32
C LYS A 54 10.70 -1.13 2.01
N LEU A 55 10.96 -2.26 1.35
CA LEU A 55 11.61 -2.28 0.04
C LEU A 55 10.77 -1.57 -1.04
N GLN A 56 9.44 -1.78 -1.03
CA GLN A 56 8.52 -1.09 -1.93
C GLN A 56 8.52 0.43 -1.69
N GLY A 57 8.51 0.85 -0.43
CA GLY A 57 8.61 2.26 -0.05
C GLY A 57 9.89 2.91 -0.56
N TYR A 58 11.03 2.25 -0.34
CA TYR A 58 12.32 2.73 -0.85
C TYR A 58 12.33 2.86 -2.38
N PHE A 59 11.77 1.87 -3.08
CA PHE A 59 11.63 1.96 -4.53
C PHE A 59 10.74 3.12 -4.97
N GLN A 60 9.66 3.41 -4.23
CA GLN A 60 8.78 4.54 -4.51
C GLN A 60 9.47 5.89 -4.24
N GLU A 61 10.29 5.98 -3.19
CA GLU A 61 11.12 7.16 -2.89
C GLU A 61 12.18 7.40 -3.97
N LEU A 62 12.83 6.34 -4.47
CA LEU A 62 13.72 6.42 -5.62
C LEU A 62 12.99 6.92 -6.86
N LEU A 63 11.83 6.34 -7.19
CA LEU A 63 11.04 6.79 -8.33
C LEU A 63 10.66 8.27 -8.21
N ALA A 64 10.23 8.71 -7.02
CA ALA A 64 9.91 10.11 -6.77
C ALA A 64 11.11 11.05 -6.95
N THR A 65 12.32 10.56 -6.68
CA THR A 65 13.56 11.36 -6.76
C THR A 65 14.11 11.42 -8.20
N TYR A 66 14.07 10.31 -8.94
CA TYR A 66 14.74 10.19 -10.23
C TYR A 66 13.81 10.34 -11.45
N VAL A 67 12.50 10.26 -11.27
CA VAL A 67 11.53 10.23 -12.36
C VAL A 67 10.58 11.43 -12.28
N PRO A 68 10.16 12.03 -13.42
CA PRO A 68 9.22 13.16 -13.40
C PRO A 68 7.92 12.84 -12.66
N GLU A 69 7.38 13.84 -11.95
CA GLU A 69 6.15 13.72 -11.15
C GLU A 69 4.96 13.23 -11.99
N SER A 70 4.81 13.72 -13.22
CA SER A 70 3.73 13.32 -14.13
C SER A 70 3.74 11.82 -14.42
N PHE A 71 4.93 11.25 -14.61
CA PHE A 71 5.08 9.81 -14.81
C PHE A 71 4.80 9.04 -13.52
N ASN A 72 5.35 9.47 -12.39
CA ASN A 72 5.11 8.84 -11.09
C ASN A 72 3.63 8.82 -10.72
N LEU A 73 2.94 9.93 -10.92
CA LEU A 73 1.50 10.04 -10.67
C LEU A 73 0.72 9.11 -11.61
N SER A 74 1.05 9.11 -12.90
CA SER A 74 0.40 8.24 -13.89
C SER A 74 0.61 6.76 -13.57
N PHE A 75 1.83 6.38 -13.18
CA PHE A 75 2.19 5.01 -12.79
C PHE A 75 1.42 4.56 -11.54
N ASN A 76 1.44 5.37 -10.48
CA ASN A 76 0.71 5.08 -9.25
C ASN A 76 -0.80 5.00 -9.49
N HIS A 77 -1.36 5.94 -10.26
CA HIS A 77 -2.78 5.96 -10.60
C HIS A 77 -3.19 4.70 -11.38
N LYS A 78 -2.38 4.29 -12.36
CA LYS A 78 -2.61 3.05 -13.12
C LYS A 78 -2.55 1.82 -12.21
N MET A 79 -1.53 1.72 -11.36
CA MET A 79 -1.35 0.60 -10.44
C MET A 79 -2.54 0.46 -9.48
N MET A 80 -2.96 1.56 -8.85
CA MET A 80 -4.11 1.58 -7.94
C MET A 80 -5.43 1.31 -8.67
N GLY A 81 -5.58 1.85 -9.88
CA GLY A 81 -6.73 1.57 -10.76
C GLY A 81 -6.85 0.09 -11.12
N ASP A 82 -5.72 -0.58 -11.40
CA ASP A 82 -5.70 -2.02 -11.69
C ASP A 82 -6.05 -2.89 -10.46
N ILE A 83 -5.68 -2.45 -9.25
CA ILE A 83 -6.11 -3.11 -8.01
C ILE A 83 -7.63 -2.98 -7.84
N ARG A 84 -8.17 -1.76 -8.00
CA ARG A 84 -9.62 -1.51 -7.94
C ARG A 84 -10.38 -2.35 -8.98
N ARG A 85 -9.95 -2.31 -10.24
CA ARG A 85 -10.58 -3.06 -11.34
C ARG A 85 -10.61 -4.56 -11.05
N ARG A 86 -9.54 -5.12 -10.47
CA ARG A 86 -9.49 -6.53 -10.06
C ARG A 86 -10.50 -6.84 -8.95
N TYR A 87 -10.64 -5.96 -7.96
CA TYR A 87 -11.64 -6.11 -6.90
C TYR A 87 -13.07 -6.10 -7.47
N TYR A 88 -13.39 -5.13 -8.33
CA TYR A 88 -14.72 -4.97 -8.90
C TYR A 88 -15.08 -6.16 -9.79
N ARG A 89 -14.14 -6.63 -10.61
CA ARG A 89 -14.31 -7.84 -11.44
C ARG A 89 -14.58 -9.09 -10.58
N LYS A 90 -13.88 -9.25 -9.45
CA LYS A 90 -14.04 -10.39 -8.56
C LYS A 90 -15.43 -10.43 -7.91
N TYR A 91 -15.97 -9.27 -7.53
CA TYR A 91 -17.26 -9.15 -6.86
C TYR A 91 -18.42 -8.77 -7.80
N ARG A 92 -18.16 -8.66 -9.11
CA ARG A 92 -19.13 -8.23 -10.14
C ARG A 92 -19.82 -6.90 -9.79
N ILE A 93 -19.06 -5.98 -9.18
CA ILE A 93 -19.50 -4.64 -8.82
C ILE A 93 -19.36 -3.74 -10.05
N VAL A 94 -20.36 -2.91 -10.29
CA VAL A 94 -20.36 -1.91 -11.37
C VAL A 94 -19.47 -0.74 -10.95
N ASP A 95 -18.56 -0.32 -11.82
CA ASP A 95 -17.70 0.84 -11.57
C ASP A 95 -18.35 2.10 -12.14
N ASP A 96 -19.07 2.83 -11.29
CA ASP A 96 -19.81 4.02 -11.68
C ASP A 96 -18.91 5.11 -12.26
N GLU A 97 -17.66 5.20 -11.81
CA GLU A 97 -16.69 6.17 -12.35
C GLU A 97 -16.27 5.83 -13.77
N ILE A 98 -15.97 4.55 -14.06
CA ILE A 98 -15.63 4.10 -15.42
C ILE A 98 -16.82 4.28 -16.35
N ASN A 99 -18.03 4.00 -15.88
CA ASN A 99 -19.25 4.19 -16.67
C ASN A 99 -19.52 5.67 -16.94
N SER A 100 -19.31 6.55 -15.97
CA SER A 100 -19.42 8.00 -16.17
C SER A 100 -18.40 8.55 -17.17
N SER A 101 -17.19 7.97 -17.25
CA SER A 101 -16.18 8.36 -18.25
C SER A 101 -16.45 7.82 -19.65
N LYS A 102 -17.23 6.74 -19.80
CA LYS A 102 -17.63 6.19 -21.11
C LYS A 102 -18.84 6.89 -21.72
N ASN A 103 -19.66 7.53 -20.89
CA ASN A 103 -20.88 8.25 -21.29
C ASN A 103 -20.63 9.76 -21.50
N LYS A 104 -19.38 10.22 -21.43
CA LYS A 104 -18.92 11.55 -21.86
C LYS A 104 -18.12 11.40 -23.13
#